data_AF-D8M617-F1
#
_entry.id   AF-D8M617-F1
#
_cell.length_a   1.000
_cell.length_b   1.000
_cell.length_c   1.000
_cell.angle_alpha   90.00
_cell.angle_beta   90.00
_cell.angle_gamma   90.00
#
_symmetry.space_group_name_H-M   'P 1'
#
loop_
_entity.id
_entity.type
_entity.pdbx_description
1 polymer ?
#
loop_
_entity_poly.entity_id
_entity_poly.type
_entity_poly.pdbx_seq_one_letter_code
_entity_poly.pdbx_strand_id
1 'polypeptide(L)'
;MEDFFEQPRLGRGLGDALKYLRAQKVEDVEEEAYGRRNDTVIRSSNEESGFTLEHRDKNGRLLTTKEAFRQFSYQFHGKMPGRRNKDRKNKNFARGMASKGVHCVVCLETGIWRF
;
A
#
# COMPACT_ATOMS: atom_id res chain seq x y z
N MET A 1 -5.78 2.68 -31.63
CA MET A 1 -7.17 2.37 -31.26
C MET A 1 -7.29 2.78 -29.80
N GLU A 2 -7.92 3.92 -29.54
CA GLU A 2 -8.04 4.46 -28.18
C GLU A 2 -9.13 3.68 -27.43
N ASP A 3 -8.76 2.95 -26.38
CA ASP A 3 -9.73 2.32 -25.49
C ASP A 3 -10.36 3.40 -24.61
N PHE A 4 -11.54 3.86 -25.00
CA PHE A 4 -12.39 4.66 -24.14
C PHE A 4 -12.86 3.78 -22.98
N PHE A 5 -12.41 4.08 -21.76
CA PHE A 5 -12.99 3.53 -20.55
C PHE A 5 -14.42 4.05 -20.41
N GLU A 6 -15.40 3.28 -20.92
CA GLU A 6 -16.80 3.57 -20.70
C GLU A 6 -17.11 3.36 -19.22
N GLN A 7 -17.29 4.46 -18.48
CA GLN A 7 -17.65 4.41 -17.08
C GLN A 7 -19.07 3.84 -16.97
N PRO A 8 -19.28 2.75 -16.23
CA PRO A 8 -20.63 2.23 -16.05
C PRO A 8 -21.48 3.27 -15.36
N ARG A 9 -22.70 3.44 -15.87
CA ARG A 9 -23.72 4.33 -15.29
C ARG A 9 -24.08 3.81 -13.91
N LEU A 10 -23.45 4.37 -12.88
CA LEU A 10 -23.82 4.10 -11.49
C LEU A 10 -25.18 4.76 -11.21
N GLY A 11 -26.10 4.00 -10.62
CA GLY A 11 -27.33 4.51 -10.05
C GLY A 11 -27.03 5.46 -8.87
N ARG A 12 -28.04 6.21 -8.42
CA ARG A 12 -27.90 7.15 -7.29
C ARG A 12 -27.73 6.46 -5.93
N GLY A 13 -27.84 5.13 -5.87
CA GLY A 13 -27.83 4.35 -4.63
C GLY A 13 -26.46 3.79 -4.29
N LEU A 14 -26.15 3.75 -2.99
CA LEU A 14 -24.91 3.15 -2.45
C LEU A 14 -24.75 1.67 -2.85
N GLY A 15 -25.86 0.93 -2.97
CA GLY A 15 -25.85 -0.46 -3.38
C GLY A 15 -25.27 -0.71 -4.77
N ASP A 16 -25.46 0.23 -5.71
CA ASP A 16 -24.93 0.09 -7.07
C ASP A 16 -23.43 0.40 -7.13
N ALA A 17 -22.98 1.37 -6.33
CA ALA A 17 -21.55 1.61 -6.12
C ALA A 17 -20.83 0.41 -5.48
N LEU A 18 -21.43 -0.23 -4.46
CA LEU A 18 -20.88 -1.45 -3.87
C LEU A 18 -20.86 -2.62 -4.86
N LYS A 19 -21.89 -2.75 -5.71
CA LYS A 19 -21.95 -3.77 -6.76
C LYS A 19 -20.84 -3.56 -7.80
N TYR A 20 -20.58 -2.31 -8.19
CA TYR A 20 -19.48 -1.96 -9.08
C TYR A 20 -18.10 -2.27 -8.46
N LEU A 21 -17.87 -1.88 -7.20
CA LEU A 21 -16.62 -2.16 -6.49
C LEU A 21 -16.37 -3.67 -6.33
N ARG A 22 -17.43 -4.44 -6.04
CA ARG A 22 -17.36 -5.91 -6.02
C ARG A 22 -17.04 -6.49 -7.40
N ALA A 23 -17.64 -5.96 -8.48
CA ALA A 23 -17.41 -6.41 -9.85
C ALA A 23 -16.00 -6.06 -10.37
N GLN A 24 -15.44 -4.93 -9.92
CA GLN A 24 -14.07 -4.53 -10.24
C GLN A 24 -13.03 -5.51 -9.71
N LYS A 25 -13.38 -6.38 -8.75
CA LYS A 25 -12.46 -7.33 -8.10
C LYS A 25 -11.08 -6.70 -7.91
N VAL A 26 -11.03 -5.62 -7.13
CA VAL A 26 -9.80 -5.26 -6.41
C VAL A 26 -9.64 -6.30 -5.29
N GLU A 27 -9.60 -7.58 -5.68
CA GLU A 27 -9.27 -8.71 -4.85
C GLU A 27 -7.78 -8.54 -4.59
N ASP A 28 -7.46 -8.36 -3.30
CA ASP A 28 -6.15 -8.43 -2.68
C ASP A 28 -5.02 -7.84 -3.52
N VAL A 29 -4.52 -6.66 -3.09
CA VAL A 29 -3.13 -6.31 -3.36
C VAL A 29 -2.34 -7.54 -2.91
N GLU A 30 -1.89 -8.36 -3.87
CA GLU A 30 -1.20 -9.61 -3.58
C GLU A 30 -0.13 -9.27 -2.55
N GLU A 31 -0.23 -9.84 -1.36
CA GLU A 31 0.83 -9.76 -0.38
C GLU A 31 2.05 -10.38 -1.06
N GLU A 32 2.92 -9.51 -1.59
CA GLU A 32 4.13 -9.89 -2.29
C GLU A 32 4.83 -10.96 -1.45
N ALA A 33 4.95 -12.17 -1.99
CA ALA A 33 5.57 -13.28 -1.29
C ALA A 33 7.00 -12.88 -0.89
N TYR A 34 7.21 -12.64 0.40
CA TYR A 34 8.50 -12.24 0.94
C TYR A 34 9.34 -13.48 1.26
N GLY A 35 10.32 -13.78 0.41
CA GLY A 35 11.26 -14.89 0.59
C GLY A 35 12.37 -14.92 -0.46
N ARG A 36 13.24 -15.94 -0.41
CA ARG A 36 14.00 -16.34 -1.61
C ARG A 36 13.01 -16.86 -2.64
N ARG A 37 13.39 -16.86 -3.93
CA ARG A 37 12.52 -17.24 -5.07
C ARG A 37 11.70 -18.53 -4.89
N ASN A 38 12.13 -19.44 -4.01
CA ASN A 38 11.50 -20.74 -3.80
C ASN A 38 11.07 -21.03 -2.34
N ASP A 39 11.08 -20.05 -1.43
CA ASP A 39 10.66 -20.31 -0.05
C ASP A 39 9.12 -20.38 0.04
N THR A 40 8.59 -21.40 0.74
CA THR A 40 7.16 -21.52 0.99
C THR A 40 6.73 -20.54 2.06
N VAL A 41 5.70 -19.74 1.77
CA VAL A 41 5.10 -18.82 2.75
C VAL A 41 4.21 -19.64 3.68
N ILE A 42 4.71 -19.95 4.88
CA ILE A 42 3.90 -20.58 5.92
C ILE A 42 2.97 -19.49 6.48
N ARG A 43 1.69 -19.55 6.10
CA ARG A 43 0.64 -18.73 6.71
C ARG A 43 0.11 -19.50 7.91
N SER A 44 0.41 -19.05 9.13
CA SER A 44 -0.30 -19.56 10.30
C SER A 44 -1.72 -19.01 10.26
N SER A 45 -2.71 -19.86 10.01
CA SER A 45 -4.12 -19.52 10.22
C SER A 45 -4.35 -19.33 11.71
N ASN A 46 -4.31 -18.06 12.16
CA ASN A 46 -4.56 -17.68 13.54
C ASN A 46 -6.08 -17.77 13.79
N GLU A 47 -6.58 -18.94 14.14
CA GLU A 47 -8.03 -19.20 14.24
C GLU A 47 -8.62 -19.00 15.64
N GLU A 48 -7.83 -18.70 16.68
CA GLU A 48 -8.35 -18.74 18.07
C GLU A 48 -8.17 -17.48 18.91
N SER A 49 -7.48 -16.44 18.41
CA SER A 49 -7.26 -15.22 19.20
C SER A 49 -7.82 -13.99 18.49
N GLY A 50 -8.83 -13.35 19.09
CA GLY A 50 -9.54 -12.18 18.54
C GLY A 50 -8.72 -10.89 18.48
N PHE A 51 -7.38 -10.96 18.39
CA PHE A 51 -6.51 -9.80 18.24
C PHE A 51 -5.70 -9.90 16.95
N THR A 52 -5.62 -8.77 16.23
CA THR A 52 -4.82 -8.63 15.02
C THR A 52 -3.58 -7.80 15.32
N LEU A 53 -2.41 -8.33 14.97
CA LEU A 53 -1.15 -7.60 15.10
C LEU A 53 -0.89 -6.80 13.82
N GLU A 54 -1.11 -5.49 13.89
CA GLU A 54 -0.81 -4.57 12.79
C GLU A 54 0.40 -3.69 13.11
N HIS A 55 1.29 -3.50 12.13
CA HIS A 55 2.40 -2.58 12.24
C HIS A 55 2.11 -1.32 11.42
N ARG A 56 2.08 -0.16 12.08
CA ARG A 56 1.79 1.13 11.45
C ARG A 56 2.95 2.12 11.59
N ASP A 57 3.15 2.89 10.53
CA ASP A 57 4.07 4.03 10.51
C ASP A 57 3.52 5.25 11.29
N LYS A 58 4.38 6.26 11.50
CA LYS A 58 3.99 7.58 12.03
C LYS A 58 2.87 8.25 11.22
N ASN A 59 2.79 7.91 9.93
CA ASN A 59 1.78 8.42 9.00
C ASN A 59 0.52 7.54 8.96
N GLY A 60 0.37 6.57 9.86
CA GLY A 60 -0.78 5.66 9.92
C GLY A 60 -0.81 4.59 8.81
N ARG A 61 0.22 4.53 7.97
CA ARG A 61 0.32 3.54 6.88
C ARG A 61 0.62 2.15 7.44
N LEU A 62 -0.09 1.14 6.95
CA LEU A 62 0.22 -0.27 7.19
C LEU A 62 1.57 -0.63 6.57
N LEU A 63 2.46 -1.13 7.42
CA LEU A 63 3.79 -1.59 7.04
C LEU A 63 3.75 -3.05 6.60
N THR A 64 4.57 -3.37 5.61
CA THR A 64 4.86 -4.78 5.31
C THR A 64 5.64 -5.41 6.47
N THR A 65 5.53 -6.73 6.65
CA THR A 65 6.26 -7.47 7.71
C THR A 65 7.77 -7.21 7.67
N LYS A 66 8.36 -7.18 6.47
CA LYS A 66 9.78 -6.87 6.24
C LYS A 66 10.15 -5.45 6.67
N GLU A 67 9.27 -4.48 6.45
CA GLU A 67 9.51 -3.09 6.85
C GLU A 67 9.37 -2.94 8.37
N ALA A 68 8.37 -3.56 8.98
CA ALA A 68 8.19 -3.60 10.43
C ALA A 68 9.42 -4.19 11.13
N PHE A 69 9.89 -5.36 10.70
CA PHE A 69 11.11 -5.99 11.24
C PHE A 69 12.34 -5.06 11.14
N ARG A 70 12.48 -4.34 10.01
CA ARG A 70 13.58 -3.38 9.84
C ARG A 70 13.48 -2.21 10.82
N GLN A 71 12.28 -1.71 11.12
CA GLN A 71 12.11 -0.65 12.11
C GLN A 71 12.50 -1.13 13.51
N PHE A 72 12.03 -2.32 13.90
CA PHE A 72 12.44 -2.93 15.17
C PHE A 72 13.94 -3.13 15.24
N SER A 73 14.57 -3.60 14.17
CA SER A 73 16.03 -3.76 14.10
C SER A 73 16.77 -2.42 14.30
N TYR A 74 16.29 -1.32 13.70
CA TYR A 74 16.91 -0.01 13.90
C TYR A 74 16.76 0.52 15.32
N GLN A 75 15.61 0.28 15.96
CA GLN A 75 15.38 0.64 17.36
C GLN A 75 16.27 -0.20 18.28
N PHE A 76 16.34 -1.51 18.03
CA PHE A 76 17.13 -2.45 18.82
C PHE A 76 18.63 -2.19 18.73
N HIS A 77 19.16 -1.96 17.52
CA HIS A 77 20.60 -1.74 17.33
C HIS A 77 21.02 -0.26 17.46
N GLY A 78 20.08 0.69 17.52
CA GLY A 78 20.35 2.13 17.51
C GLY A 78 21.00 2.66 16.23
N LYS A 79 21.17 1.81 15.21
CA LYS A 79 21.85 2.15 13.95
C LYS A 79 20.82 2.47 12.87
N MET A 80 20.69 3.75 12.56
CA MET A 80 19.83 4.21 11.48
C MET A 80 20.44 3.96 10.09
N PRO A 81 19.61 3.83 9.04
CA PRO A 81 20.11 3.84 7.68
C PRO A 81 20.74 5.20 7.35
N GLY A 82 21.85 5.17 6.59
CA GLY A 82 22.50 6.39 6.10
C GLY A 82 21.60 7.20 5.16
N ARG A 83 21.95 8.48 4.97
CA ARG A 83 21.16 9.47 4.21
C ARG A 83 20.77 8.99 2.80
N ARG A 84 21.74 8.51 2.01
CA ARG A 84 21.51 8.00 0.65
C ARG A 84 20.46 6.87 0.59
N ASN A 85 20.43 6.01 1.61
CA ASN A 85 19.46 4.92 1.69
C ASN A 85 18.07 5.41 2.08
N LYS A 86 17.98 6.41 2.97
CA LYS A 86 16.72 7.09 3.30
C LYS A 86 16.15 7.78 2.06
N ASP A 87 16.97 8.56 1.36
CA ASP A 87 16.53 9.30 0.16
C ASP A 87 16.04 8.35 -0.94
N ARG A 88 16.75 7.24 -1.18
CA ARG A 88 16.31 6.21 -2.14
C ARG A 88 14.96 5.59 -1.76
N LYS A 89 14.74 5.29 -0.47
CA LYS A 89 13.45 4.75 0.00
C LYS A 89 12.32 5.77 -0.19
N ASN A 90 12.55 7.04 0.16
CA ASN A 90 11.57 8.10 -0.02
C ASN A 90 11.19 8.28 -1.50
N LYS A 91 12.18 8.23 -2.42
CA LYS A 91 11.92 8.28 -3.86
C LYS A 91 11.11 7.09 -4.35
N ASN A 92 11.43 5.87 -3.90
CA ASN A 92 10.67 4.68 -4.27
C ASN A 92 9.23 4.74 -3.74
N PHE A 93 9.04 5.25 -2.52
CA PHE A 93 7.72 5.47 -1.94
C PHE A 93 6.91 6.49 -2.76
N ALA A 94 7.51 7.65 -3.07
CA ALA A 94 6.88 8.67 -3.90
C ALA A 94 6.47 8.12 -5.28
N ARG A 95 7.36 7.35 -5.93
CA ARG A 95 7.06 6.69 -7.20
C ARG A 95 5.92 5.67 -7.07
N GLY A 96 5.89 4.90 -5.99
CA GLY A 96 4.82 3.94 -5.71
C GLY A 96 3.46 4.58 -5.44
N MET A 97 3.43 5.77 -4.82
CA MET A 97 2.18 6.54 -4.67
C MET A 97 1.68 7.05 -6.03
N ALA A 98 2.59 7.59 -6.84
CA ALA A 98 2.26 8.07 -8.19
C ALA A 98 1.71 6.96 -9.09
N SER A 99 2.31 5.76 -9.06
CA SER A 99 1.83 4.62 -9.87
C SER A 99 0.46 4.11 -9.42
N LYS A 100 0.10 4.28 -8.15
CA LYS A 100 -1.20 3.86 -7.61
C LYS A 100 -2.30 4.90 -7.87
N GLY A 101 -1.99 6.01 -8.55
CA GLY A 101 -2.94 7.10 -8.80
C GLY A 101 -3.42 7.81 -7.54
N VAL A 102 -2.82 7.53 -6.37
CA VAL A 102 -3.14 8.20 -5.11
C VAL A 102 -2.42 9.53 -5.13
N HIS A 103 -3.09 10.53 -5.70
CA HIS A 103 -2.64 11.91 -5.62
C HIS A 103 -2.61 12.32 -4.14
N CYS A 104 -1.47 12.79 -3.67
CA CYS A 104 -1.34 13.33 -2.33
C CYS A 104 -2.41 14.41 -2.14
N VAL A 105 -3.28 14.28 -1.15
CA VAL A 105 -4.33 15.27 -0.85
C VAL A 105 -3.72 16.66 -0.60
N VAL A 106 -2.45 16.73 -0.19
CA VAL A 106 -1.69 17.99 -0.03
C VAL A 106 -1.49 18.74 -1.36
N CYS A 107 -1.48 18.04 -2.51
CA CYS A 107 -1.40 18.70 -3.82
C CYS A 107 -2.76 19.26 -4.30
N LEU A 108 -3.87 18.93 -3.63
CA LEU A 108 -5.19 19.50 -3.98
C LEU A 108 -5.31 20.97 -3.53
N GLU A 109 -4.56 21.37 -2.48
CA GLU A 109 -4.57 22.74 -1.96
C GLU A 109 -3.65 23.68 -2.74
N THR A 110 -2.58 23.17 -3.35
CA THR A 110 -1.57 24.01 -4.03
C THR A 110 -1.73 24.11 -5.54
N GLY A 111 -2.69 23.43 -6.16
CA GLY A 111 -3.15 23.71 -7.53
C GLY A 111 -2.09 23.76 -8.65
N ILE A 112 -0.89 23.20 -8.46
CA ILE A 112 0.19 23.26 -9.47
C ILE A 112 0.44 21.85 -10.00
N TRP A 113 -0.21 21.54 -11.11
CA TRP A 113 0.15 20.46 -12.02
C TRP A 113 1.19 21.01 -13.00
N ARG A 114 2.47 20.65 -12.85
CA ARG A 114 3.46 20.85 -13.90
C ARG A 114 3.82 19.50 -14.50
N PHE A 115 3.54 19.39 -15.81
CA PHE A 115 3.89 18.30 -16.71
C PHE A 115 5.42 18.24 -16.91
#